data_AF-A0A6I6A338-F1
#
_entry.id   AF-A0A6I6A338-F1
#
_cell.length_a   1.000
_cell.length_b   1.000
_cell.length_c   1.000
_cell.angle_alpha   90.00
_cell.angle_beta   90.00
_cell.angle_gamma   90.00
#
_symmetry.space_group_name_H-M   'P 1'
#
loop_
_entity.id
_entity.type
_entity.pdbx_description
1 polymer ?
#
loop_
_entity_poly.entity_id
_entity_poly.type
_entity_poly.pdbx_seq_one_letter_code
_entity_poly.pdbx_strand_id
1 'polypeptide(L)'
;MPAARDARRWGLALVVALVPALAGCNADDTVLTRAREGAEAGLGSQLARTLECLGNKGGRLPAAGADTTALAQELADCAGTTVLNADDEAVRTVDFLSIILGSVALSGEVVDGDLHLRMYTQESSVVQSGVTTGRVTLATCWQVTIDGTGELGQPSGVPCGDALLERARPTEEVPLDQVDVSRPTESVPR
;
A
#
# COMPACT_ATOMS: atom_id res chain seq x y z
N MET A 1 -28.27 -74.10 30.77
CA MET A 1 -28.43 -73.56 29.40
C MET A 1 -29.76 -72.83 29.32
N PRO A 2 -29.91 -71.67 28.66
CA PRO A 2 -28.94 -70.67 28.15
C PRO A 2 -29.06 -69.33 28.96
N ALA A 3 -28.02 -68.50 29.15
CA ALA A 3 -27.19 -67.70 28.24
C ALA A 3 -27.81 -66.35 27.78
N ALA A 4 -27.25 -65.26 28.29
CA ALA A 4 -27.18 -63.93 27.66
C ALA A 4 -26.04 -63.15 28.37
N ARG A 5 -24.76 -63.36 28.03
CA ARG A 5 -23.96 -62.70 26.98
C ARG A 5 -23.94 -61.15 27.03
N ASP A 6 -22.74 -60.65 27.30
CA ASP A 6 -22.10 -59.49 26.69
C ASP A 6 -22.64 -58.08 26.99
N ALA A 7 -22.28 -57.53 28.15
CA ALA A 7 -22.13 -56.08 28.33
C ALA A 7 -20.66 -55.68 28.10
N ARG A 8 -20.33 -55.55 26.81
CA ARG A 8 -19.07 -55.06 26.25
C ARG A 8 -18.66 -53.68 26.78
N ARG A 9 -17.40 -53.60 27.20
CA ARG A 9 -16.38 -52.64 26.70
C ARG A 9 -16.90 -51.27 26.22
N TRP A 10 -17.04 -50.27 27.09
CA TRP A 10 -16.97 -48.86 26.68
C TRP A 10 -16.52 -48.02 27.88
N GLY A 11 -15.22 -47.98 28.12
CA GLY A 11 -14.63 -47.20 29.20
C GLY A 11 -13.23 -46.75 28.85
N LEU A 12 -13.03 -46.20 27.65
CA LEU A 12 -11.79 -45.58 27.17
C LEU A 12 -12.06 -44.97 25.78
N ALA A 13 -12.62 -43.76 25.73
CA ALA A 13 -12.55 -42.86 24.57
C ALA A 13 -13.29 -41.55 24.87
N LEU A 14 -12.78 -40.73 25.80
CA LEU A 14 -13.27 -39.36 25.93
C LEU A 14 -12.16 -38.39 26.34
N VAL A 15 -11.00 -38.48 25.68
CA VAL A 15 -9.94 -37.47 25.78
C VAL A 15 -9.24 -37.30 24.42
N VAL A 16 -9.98 -37.12 23.33
CA VAL A 16 -9.40 -36.65 22.05
C VAL A 16 -10.47 -35.90 21.23
N ALA A 17 -10.80 -34.66 21.60
CA ALA A 17 -11.62 -33.80 20.70
C ALA A 17 -11.58 -32.29 21.01
N LEU A 18 -10.60 -31.77 21.76
CA LEU A 18 -10.61 -30.37 22.19
C LEU A 18 -9.41 -29.54 21.69
N VAL A 19 -8.72 -29.97 20.63
CA VAL A 19 -7.55 -29.24 20.09
C VAL A 19 -7.75 -28.52 18.74
N PRO A 20 -8.78 -28.74 17.89
CA PRO A 20 -8.81 -28.01 16.61
C PRO A 20 -9.42 -26.60 16.68
N ALA A 21 -10.07 -26.18 17.77
CA ALA A 21 -10.78 -24.90 17.82
C ALA A 21 -9.89 -23.68 18.13
N LEU A 22 -8.76 -23.87 18.84
CA LEU A 22 -7.86 -22.76 19.20
C LEU A 22 -6.82 -22.43 18.10
N ALA A 23 -6.67 -23.30 17.10
CA ALA A 23 -5.79 -23.05 15.97
C ALA A 23 -6.41 -22.09 14.95
N GLY A 24 -7.74 -22.04 14.83
CA GLY A 24 -8.45 -21.20 13.87
C GLY A 24 -8.39 -19.70 14.18
N CYS A 25 -8.64 -19.32 15.44
CA CYS A 25 -8.65 -17.90 15.81
C CYS A 25 -7.26 -17.24 15.71
N ASN A 26 -6.19 -17.98 16.05
CA ASN A 26 -4.83 -17.46 15.92
C ASN A 26 -4.32 -17.46 14.47
N ALA A 27 -4.83 -18.35 13.62
CA ALA A 27 -4.44 -18.42 12.21
C ALA A 27 -4.91 -17.18 11.45
N ASP A 28 -6.13 -16.71 11.71
CA ASP A 28 -6.69 -15.52 11.06
C ASP A 28 -5.91 -14.25 11.45
N ASP A 29 -5.62 -14.06 12.75
CA ASP A 29 -4.81 -12.94 13.25
C ASP A 29 -3.38 -12.98 12.70
N THR A 30 -2.77 -14.16 12.62
CA THR A 30 -1.41 -14.31 12.07
C THR A 30 -1.38 -14.00 10.57
N VAL A 31 -2.40 -14.41 9.82
CA VAL A 31 -2.49 -14.15 8.37
C VAL A 31 -2.66 -12.65 8.10
N LEU A 32 -3.53 -11.96 8.84
CA LEU A 32 -3.71 -10.51 8.72
C LEU A 32 -2.46 -9.72 9.14
N THR A 33 -1.80 -10.14 10.22
CA THR A 33 -0.54 -9.52 10.68
C THR A 33 0.54 -9.60 9.61
N ARG A 34 0.76 -10.79 9.03
CA ARG A 34 1.73 -10.97 7.94
C ARG A 34 1.36 -10.21 6.68
N ALA A 35 0.07 -10.16 6.34
CA ALA A 35 -0.41 -9.36 5.22
C ALA A 35 -0.09 -7.87 5.47
N ARG A 36 -0.32 -7.36 6.68
CA ARG A 36 0.04 -5.99 7.05
C ARG A 36 1.53 -5.73 6.94
N GLU A 37 2.38 -6.57 7.55
CA GLU A 37 3.84 -6.44 7.47
C GLU A 37 4.34 -6.40 6.02
N GLY A 38 3.79 -7.26 5.16
CA GLY A 38 4.11 -7.26 3.74
C GLY A 38 3.65 -5.99 3.02
N ALA A 39 2.47 -5.46 3.36
CA ALA A 39 1.97 -4.20 2.79
C ALA A 39 2.81 -3.00 3.27
N GLU A 40 3.24 -2.95 4.54
CA GLU A 40 4.10 -1.89 5.08
C GLU A 40 5.47 -1.89 4.39
N ALA A 41 6.10 -3.06 4.25
CA ALA A 41 7.38 -3.21 3.56
C ALA A 41 7.29 -2.84 2.08
N GLY A 42 6.21 -3.25 1.40
CA GLY A 42 5.99 -2.90 0.01
C GLY A 42 5.69 -1.40 -0.18
N LEU A 43 4.93 -0.78 0.73
CA LEU A 43 4.63 0.66 0.72
C LEU A 43 5.92 1.48 0.83
N GLY A 44 6.80 1.14 1.77
CA GLY A 44 8.10 1.79 1.94
C GLY A 44 9.01 1.64 0.70
N SER A 45 9.08 0.43 0.14
CA SER A 45 9.83 0.15 -1.09
C SER A 45 9.29 0.92 -2.30
N GLN A 46 7.97 1.03 -2.43
CA GLN A 46 7.34 1.77 -3.51
C GLN A 46 7.65 3.26 -3.42
N LEU A 47 7.57 3.82 -2.21
CA LEU A 47 7.89 5.22 -1.97
C LEU A 47 9.36 5.51 -2.24
N ALA A 48 10.28 4.66 -1.77
CA ALA A 48 11.72 4.78 -2.02
C ALA A 48 12.05 4.76 -3.52
N ARG A 49 11.47 3.80 -4.28
CA ARG A 49 11.66 3.72 -5.74
C ARG A 49 11.14 4.95 -6.47
N THR A 50 9.99 5.48 -6.05
CA THR A 50 9.44 6.70 -6.64
C THR A 50 10.34 7.90 -6.35
N LEU A 51 10.81 8.07 -5.11
CA LEU A 51 11.76 9.15 -4.76
C LEU A 51 13.06 9.04 -5.56
N GLU A 52 13.64 7.84 -5.67
CA GLU A 52 14.85 7.61 -6.47
C GLU A 52 14.63 7.99 -7.94
N CYS A 53 13.49 7.59 -8.52
CA CYS A 53 13.16 7.93 -9.89
C CYS A 53 12.96 9.44 -10.09
N LEU A 54 12.26 10.12 -9.17
CA LEU A 54 12.09 11.57 -9.21
C LEU A 54 13.45 12.30 -9.12
N GLY A 55 14.33 11.84 -8.21
CA GLY A 55 15.69 12.37 -8.10
C GLY A 55 16.50 12.20 -9.39
N ASN A 56 16.35 11.08 -10.08
CA ASN A 56 17.00 10.84 -11.38
C ASN A 56 16.43 11.69 -12.53
N LYS A 57 15.19 12.19 -12.39
CA LYS A 57 14.54 13.06 -13.39
C LYS A 57 14.93 14.54 -13.21
N GLY A 58 15.42 14.94 -12.04
CA GLY A 58 16.11 16.21 -11.77
C GLY A 58 15.51 17.44 -12.45
N GLY A 59 16.36 18.29 -13.03
CA GLY A 59 15.99 19.57 -13.67
C GLY A 59 14.99 19.48 -14.83
N ARG A 60 14.60 18.28 -15.30
CA ARG A 60 13.52 18.10 -16.29
C ARG A 60 12.15 18.34 -15.67
N LEU A 61 11.97 17.98 -14.40
CA LEU A 61 10.68 18.10 -13.73
C LEU A 61 10.29 19.58 -13.50
N PRO A 62 11.14 20.45 -12.93
CA PRO A 62 10.82 21.88 -12.81
C PRO A 62 10.59 22.55 -14.17
N ALA A 63 11.38 22.20 -15.19
CA ALA A 63 11.21 22.74 -16.54
C ALA A 63 9.88 22.33 -17.18
N ALA A 64 9.38 21.13 -16.88
CA ALA A 64 8.08 20.64 -17.32
C ALA A 64 6.90 21.16 -16.48
N GLY A 65 7.15 21.72 -15.28
CA GLY A 65 6.13 22.10 -14.31
C GLY A 65 5.11 23.13 -14.80
N ALA A 66 5.47 23.95 -15.81
CA ALA A 66 4.56 24.92 -16.42
C ALA A 66 3.58 24.31 -17.44
N ASP A 67 3.81 23.07 -17.89
CA ASP A 67 2.96 22.34 -18.83
C ASP A 67 2.55 21.00 -18.22
N THR A 68 1.30 20.90 -17.79
CA THR A 68 0.68 19.71 -17.20
C THR A 68 0.90 18.44 -18.04
N THR A 69 0.93 18.55 -19.38
CA THR A 69 1.13 17.41 -20.29
C THR A 69 2.59 16.99 -20.31
N ALA A 70 3.52 17.93 -20.39
CA ALA A 70 4.95 17.65 -20.33
C ALA A 70 5.31 17.04 -18.96
N LEU A 71 4.77 17.59 -17.87
CA LEU A 71 4.98 17.07 -16.53
C LEU A 71 4.41 15.64 -16.39
N ALA A 72 3.24 15.36 -16.97
CA ALA A 72 2.67 14.01 -16.96
C ALA A 72 3.59 12.99 -17.64
N GLN A 73 4.18 13.35 -18.76
CA GLN A 73 5.11 12.48 -19.50
C GLN A 73 6.38 12.21 -18.69
N GLU A 74 6.93 13.21 -18.02
CA GLU A 74 8.12 13.02 -17.19
C GLU A 74 7.84 12.12 -15.99
N LEU A 75 6.67 12.27 -15.37
CA LEU A 75 6.26 11.53 -14.18
C LEU A 75 5.85 10.09 -14.48
N ALA A 76 5.29 9.79 -15.66
CA ALA A 76 4.75 8.47 -16.02
C ALA A 76 5.69 7.28 -15.75
N ASP A 77 7.00 7.49 -15.89
CA ASP A 77 8.01 6.45 -15.64
C ASP A 77 8.26 6.19 -14.14
N CYS A 78 8.02 7.19 -13.28
CA CYS A 78 8.30 7.16 -11.84
C CYS A 78 7.06 6.88 -11.00
N ALA A 79 5.92 7.36 -11.49
CA ALA A 79 4.62 7.27 -10.86
C ALA A 79 3.54 7.33 -11.95
N GLY A 80 2.43 6.63 -11.76
CA GLY A 80 1.25 6.91 -12.57
C GLY A 80 0.81 8.36 -12.39
N THR A 81 0.00 8.89 -13.29
CA THR A 81 -0.51 10.27 -13.16
C THR A 81 -2.02 10.22 -13.29
N THR A 82 -2.74 10.78 -12.31
CA THR A 82 -4.21 10.81 -12.36
C THR A 82 -4.70 12.17 -12.86
N VAL A 83 -4.10 13.27 -12.40
CA VAL A 83 -4.29 14.67 -12.86
C VAL A 83 -3.09 15.48 -12.35
N LEU A 84 -2.66 16.52 -13.06
CA LEU A 84 -1.53 17.38 -12.62
C LEU A 84 -1.89 18.86 -12.47
N ASN A 85 -3.18 19.20 -12.42
CA ASN A 85 -3.67 20.52 -12.02
C ASN A 85 -4.45 20.43 -10.71
N ALA A 86 -4.21 21.38 -9.81
CA ALA A 86 -4.52 21.36 -8.38
C ALA A 86 -6.01 21.49 -7.98
N ASP A 87 -6.95 21.36 -8.91
CA ASP A 87 -8.36 21.54 -8.59
C ASP A 87 -9.01 20.24 -8.10
N ASP A 88 -9.87 20.34 -7.08
CA ASP A 88 -10.60 19.25 -6.39
C ASP A 88 -11.39 18.30 -7.34
N GLU A 89 -11.53 18.65 -8.62
CA GLU A 89 -12.14 17.80 -9.64
C GLU A 89 -11.21 16.70 -10.18
N ALA A 90 -9.94 16.67 -9.78
CA ALA A 90 -8.90 15.70 -10.19
C ALA A 90 -9.32 14.23 -10.04
N VAL A 91 -10.23 13.95 -9.11
CA VAL A 91 -10.77 12.63 -8.85
C VAL A 91 -11.63 12.14 -10.05
N ARG A 92 -12.23 13.00 -10.87
CA ARG A 92 -13.26 12.59 -11.85
C ARG A 92 -12.76 11.77 -13.05
N THR A 93 -11.50 11.85 -13.46
CA THR A 93 -11.09 11.37 -14.79
C THR A 93 -10.58 9.93 -14.85
N VAL A 94 -10.48 9.23 -13.71
CA VAL A 94 -9.94 7.86 -13.70
C VAL A 94 -10.92 6.86 -13.09
N ASP A 95 -11.75 6.26 -13.93
CA ASP A 95 -12.53 5.03 -13.63
C ASP A 95 -11.65 3.82 -13.23
N PHE A 96 -10.32 3.99 -13.13
CA PHE A 96 -9.32 2.97 -12.83
C PHE A 96 -8.63 3.09 -11.45
N LEU A 97 -9.16 3.86 -10.49
CA LEU A 97 -8.59 3.90 -9.12
C LEU A 97 -8.73 2.58 -8.35
N SER A 98 -9.51 1.63 -8.85
CA SER A 98 -9.66 0.29 -8.25
C SER A 98 -8.39 -0.57 -8.34
N ILE A 99 -7.35 -0.13 -9.06
CA ILE A 99 -6.07 -0.84 -9.20
C ILE A 99 -4.87 0.12 -9.12
N ILE A 100 -4.85 1.08 -8.18
CA ILE A 100 -3.57 1.74 -7.85
C ILE A 100 -2.77 0.76 -6.97
N LEU A 101 -1.90 -0.02 -7.59
CA LEU A 101 -0.75 -0.60 -6.93
C LEU A 101 0.45 0.20 -7.41
N GLY A 102 1.07 0.96 -6.51
CA GLY A 102 2.15 1.86 -6.86
C GLY A 102 1.96 3.29 -6.35
N SER A 103 2.80 4.18 -6.88
CA SER A 103 2.72 5.63 -6.62
C SER A 103 2.06 6.34 -7.78
N VAL A 104 1.29 7.37 -7.45
CA VAL A 104 0.58 8.21 -8.41
C VAL A 104 0.76 9.67 -8.04
N ALA A 105 1.12 10.50 -9.01
CA ALA A 105 1.08 11.95 -8.86
C ALA A 105 -0.37 12.45 -8.97
N LEU A 106 -0.78 13.21 -7.96
CA LEU A 106 -2.10 13.80 -7.80
C LEU A 106 -2.16 15.26 -8.27
N SER A 107 -1.06 15.99 -8.10
CA SER A 107 -0.93 17.37 -8.56
C SER A 107 0.54 17.76 -8.72
N GLY A 108 0.79 18.74 -9.59
CA GLY A 108 2.06 19.44 -9.67
C GLY A 108 1.82 20.94 -9.76
N GLU A 109 2.47 21.70 -8.89
CA GLU A 109 2.34 23.16 -8.85
C GLU A 109 3.71 23.80 -8.77
N VAL A 110 3.95 24.85 -9.55
CA VAL A 110 5.18 25.64 -9.46
C VAL A 110 4.93 26.84 -8.55
N VAL A 111 5.62 26.89 -7.41
CA VAL A 111 5.54 27.98 -6.42
C VAL A 111 6.94 28.56 -6.25
N ASP A 112 7.08 29.86 -6.48
CA ASP A 112 8.36 30.58 -6.36
C ASP A 112 9.55 29.96 -7.14
N GLY A 113 9.25 29.22 -8.21
CA GLY A 113 10.24 28.55 -9.06
C GLY A 113 10.51 27.08 -8.70
N ASP A 114 9.95 26.60 -7.60
CA ASP A 114 10.07 25.22 -7.15
C ASP A 114 8.83 24.42 -7.53
N LEU A 115 9.02 23.17 -7.94
CA LEU A 115 7.92 22.27 -8.27
C LEU A 115 7.50 21.48 -7.03
N HIS A 116 6.27 21.68 -6.60
CA HIS A 116 5.61 20.91 -5.54
C HIS A 116 4.78 19.79 -6.15
N LEU A 117 5.11 18.55 -5.83
CA LEU A 117 4.38 17.36 -6.25
C LEU A 117 3.63 16.77 -5.07
N ARG A 118 2.32 16.58 -5.21
CA ARG A 118 1.51 15.79 -4.27
C ARG A 118 1.30 14.40 -4.84
N MET A 119 1.45 13.41 -3.99
CA MET A 119 1.57 12.01 -4.36
C MET A 119 0.67 11.15 -3.48
N TYR A 120 0.16 10.07 -4.07
CA TYR A 120 -0.51 8.98 -3.40
C TYR A 120 0.25 7.69 -3.67
N THR A 121 0.60 6.94 -2.62
CA THR A 121 1.23 5.63 -2.77
C THR A 121 0.35 4.60 -2.08
N GLN A 122 0.06 3.51 -2.77
CA GLN A 122 -0.73 2.40 -2.25
C GLN A 122 -0.05 1.07 -2.56
N GLU A 123 -0.09 0.17 -1.59
CA GLU A 123 0.40 -1.19 -1.73
C GLU A 123 -0.57 -2.19 -1.11
N SER A 124 -0.64 -3.40 -1.68
CA SER A 124 -1.49 -4.47 -1.17
C SER A 124 -0.68 -5.76 -1.02
N SER A 125 -0.84 -6.42 0.12
CA SER A 125 -0.26 -7.72 0.37
C SER A 125 -1.37 -8.72 0.68
N VAL A 126 -1.21 -9.92 0.12
CA VAL A 126 -2.14 -11.04 0.29
C VAL A 126 -1.35 -12.22 0.83
N VAL A 127 -1.77 -12.73 1.98
CA VAL A 127 -1.17 -13.90 2.60
C VAL A 127 -2.22 -14.99 2.71
N GLN A 128 -1.82 -16.22 2.41
CA GLN A 128 -2.67 -17.40 2.53
C GLN A 128 -2.03 -18.42 3.46
N SER A 129 -2.83 -19.00 4.36
CA SER A 129 -2.43 -20.13 5.20
C SER A 129 -3.54 -21.18 5.22
N GLY A 130 -3.29 -22.32 4.59
CA GLY A 130 -4.33 -23.33 4.36
C GLY A 130 -5.50 -22.76 3.57
N VAL A 131 -6.68 -22.69 4.19
CA VAL A 131 -7.91 -22.14 3.60
C VAL A 131 -8.15 -20.66 3.97
N THR A 132 -7.42 -20.12 4.95
CA THR A 132 -7.54 -18.72 5.37
C THR A 132 -6.72 -17.84 4.43
N THR A 133 -7.33 -16.75 3.96
CA THR A 133 -6.66 -15.70 3.17
C THR A 133 -6.89 -14.35 3.82
N GLY A 134 -5.83 -13.56 4.00
CA GLY A 134 -5.90 -12.18 4.45
C GLY A 134 -5.34 -11.26 3.38
N ARG A 135 -6.00 -10.12 3.19
CA ARG A 135 -5.54 -9.03 2.34
C ARG A 135 -5.52 -7.76 3.17
N VAL A 136 -4.40 -7.06 3.13
CA VAL A 136 -4.25 -5.72 3.69
C VAL A 136 -3.78 -4.80 2.58
N THR A 137 -4.45 -3.66 2.43
CA THR A 137 -4.07 -2.60 1.49
C THR A 137 -3.78 -1.35 2.30
N LEU A 138 -2.56 -0.83 2.23
CA LEU A 138 -2.15 0.38 2.92
C LEU A 138 -1.93 1.49 1.91
N ALA A 139 -2.20 2.73 2.33
CA ALA A 139 -1.97 3.90 1.51
C ALA A 139 -1.34 5.03 2.31
N THR A 140 -0.64 5.93 1.63
CA THR A 140 -0.09 7.15 2.22
C THR A 140 -0.13 8.30 1.22
N CYS A 141 -0.43 9.49 1.71
CA CYS A 141 -0.34 10.74 0.94
C CYS A 141 0.84 11.57 1.41
N TRP A 142 1.62 12.04 0.44
CA TRP A 142 2.84 12.78 0.70
C TRP A 142 3.05 13.85 -0.36
N GLN A 143 3.92 14.80 -0.05
CA GLN A 143 4.39 15.81 -0.98
C GLN A 143 5.91 15.85 -0.99
N VAL A 144 6.46 16.26 -2.12
CA VAL A 144 7.89 16.56 -2.25
C VAL A 144 8.07 17.81 -3.08
N THR A 145 9.10 18.57 -2.75
CA THR A 145 9.51 19.75 -3.51
C THR A 145 10.74 19.42 -4.32
N ILE A 146 10.77 19.85 -5.57
CA ILE A 146 11.95 19.81 -6.43
C ILE A 146 12.32 21.25 -6.72
N ASP A 147 13.50 21.66 -6.30
CA ASP A 147 13.91 23.06 -6.43
C ASP A 147 14.22 23.44 -7.88
N GLY A 148 14.41 24.73 -8.14
CA GLY A 148 14.77 25.24 -9.47
C GLY A 148 16.09 24.69 -10.04
N THR A 149 16.94 24.02 -9.24
CA THR A 149 18.16 23.33 -9.70
C THR A 149 17.92 21.85 -10.02
N GLY A 150 16.75 21.33 -9.66
CA GLY A 150 16.38 19.93 -9.82
C GLY A 150 16.71 19.06 -8.61
N GLU A 151 17.10 19.63 -7.47
CA GLU A 151 17.33 18.88 -6.24
C GLU A 151 16.01 18.48 -5.59
N LEU A 152 15.90 17.19 -5.25
CA LEU A 152 14.73 16.64 -4.57
C LEU A 152 14.82 16.91 -3.07
N GLY A 153 13.84 17.63 -2.54
CA GLY A 153 13.67 17.86 -1.12
C GLY A 153 13.23 16.61 -0.35
N GLN A 154 13.19 16.72 0.97
CA GLN A 154 12.65 15.64 1.81
C GLN A 154 11.14 15.50 1.61
N PRO A 155 10.61 14.27 1.49
CA PRO A 155 9.17 14.07 1.43
C PRO A 155 8.53 14.44 2.77
N SER A 156 7.31 14.97 2.73
CA SER A 156 6.52 15.31 3.90
C SER A 156 5.10 14.79 3.78
N GLY A 157 4.49 14.40 4.91
CA GLY A 157 3.14 13.87 4.93
C GLY A 157 2.11 14.97 4.68
N VAL A 158 1.07 14.64 3.91
CA VAL A 158 -0.10 15.50 3.70
C VAL A 158 -1.37 14.65 3.84
N PRO A 159 -2.51 15.23 4.25
CA PRO A 159 -3.73 14.45 4.35
C PRO A 159 -4.15 13.92 2.99
N CYS A 160 -4.59 12.66 2.94
CA CYS A 160 -5.37 12.17 1.83
C CYS A 160 -6.75 12.86 1.82
N GLY A 161 -7.21 13.28 0.64
CA GLY A 161 -8.57 13.80 0.52
C GLY A 161 -9.60 12.69 0.64
N ASP A 162 -10.74 12.95 1.31
CA ASP A 162 -11.78 11.94 1.55
C ASP A 162 -12.26 11.26 0.26
N ALA A 163 -12.48 12.05 -0.81
CA ALA A 163 -12.91 11.53 -2.11
C ALA A 163 -11.90 10.55 -2.75
N LEU A 164 -10.60 10.70 -2.46
CA LEU A 164 -9.58 9.77 -2.90
C LEU A 164 -9.67 8.46 -2.12
N LEU A 165 -9.77 8.55 -0.78
CA LEU A 165 -9.87 7.39 0.10
C LEU A 165 -11.13 6.56 -0.16
N GLU A 166 -12.28 7.22 -0.35
CA GLU A 166 -13.55 6.54 -0.67
C GLU A 166 -13.49 5.71 -1.95
N ARG A 167 -12.66 6.13 -2.91
CA ARG A 167 -12.51 5.47 -4.20
C ARG A 167 -11.42 4.41 -4.21
N ALA A 168 -10.25 4.73 -3.65
CA ALA A 168 -9.13 3.80 -3.59
C ALA A 168 -9.37 2.67 -2.58
N ARG A 169 -10.17 2.95 -1.54
CA ARG A 169 -10.59 2.00 -0.49
C ARG A 169 -9.42 1.22 0.12
N PRO A 170 -8.37 1.90 0.63
CA PRO A 170 -7.36 1.22 1.41
C PRO A 170 -7.99 0.62 2.67
N THR A 171 -7.38 -0.43 3.21
CA THR A 171 -7.71 -0.94 4.54
C THR A 171 -7.40 0.13 5.58
N GLU A 172 -6.30 0.86 5.40
CA GLU A 172 -5.83 1.89 6.31
C GLU A 172 -4.97 2.93 5.59
N GLU A 173 -5.11 4.19 6.00
CA GLU A 173 -4.17 5.27 5.67
C GLU A 173 -3.08 5.31 6.73
N VAL A 174 -1.82 5.27 6.28
CA VAL A 174 -0.63 5.27 7.12
C VAL A 174 0.05 6.64 7.00
N PRO A 175 0.25 7.36 8.12
CA PRO A 175 1.03 8.59 8.14
C PRO A 175 2.45 8.37 7.60
N LEU A 176 2.97 9.32 6.81
CA LEU A 176 4.28 9.16 6.15
C LEU A 176 5.43 8.89 7.14
N ASP A 177 5.39 9.47 8.34
CA ASP A 177 6.39 9.28 9.39
C ASP A 177 6.45 7.84 9.95
N GLN A 178 5.43 7.03 9.64
CA GLN A 178 5.36 5.61 9.99
C GLN A 178 5.78 4.69 8.84
N VAL A 179 6.06 5.24 7.66
CA VAL A 179 6.52 4.49 6.48
C VAL A 179 8.04 4.38 6.48
N ASP A 180 8.56 3.16 6.63
CA ASP A 180 10.01 2.93 6.57
C ASP A 180 10.50 2.90 5.11
N VAL A 181 11.03 4.04 4.66
CA VAL A 181 11.63 4.23 3.33
C VAL A 181 13.04 3.66 3.21
N SER A 182 13.64 3.16 4.29
CA SER A 182 15.04 2.74 4.34
C SER A 182 15.24 1.26 4.02
N ARG A 183 14.17 0.47 3.92
CA ARG A 183 14.25 -0.98 3.73
C ARG A 183 13.98 -1.37 2.26
N PRO A 184 14.98 -1.88 1.53
CA PRO A 184 14.73 -2.65 0.33
C PRO A 184 13.93 -3.90 0.70
N THR A 185 12.98 -4.30 -0.13
CA THR A 185 12.20 -5.52 0.08
C THR A 185 13.14 -6.73 0.02
N GLU A 186 13.52 -7.27 1.17
CA GLU A 186 14.11 -8.61 1.22
C GLU A 186 12.98 -9.58 0.82
N SER A 187 13.11 -10.22 -0.33
CA SER A 187 12.11 -11.13 -0.87
C SER A 187 11.77 -12.19 0.18
N VAL A 188 10.55 -12.14 0.72
CA VAL A 188 10.02 -13.20 1.59
C VAL A 188 10.07 -14.51 0.78
N PRO A 189 10.81 -15.53 1.23
CA PRO A 189 10.90 -16.79 0.52
C PRO A 189 9.49 -17.43 0.45
N ARG A 190 9.12 -17.83 -0.77
CA ARG A 190 7.88 -18.56 -1.08
C ARG A 190 7.83 -19.92 -0.39
#